data_AF-A0A067DNQ9-F1
#
_entry.id   AF-A0A067DNQ9-F1
#
_cell.length_a   1.000
_cell.length_b   1.000
_cell.length_c   1.000
_cell.angle_alpha   90.00
_cell.angle_beta   90.00
_cell.angle_gamma   90.00
#
_symmetry.space_group_name_H-M   'P 1'
#
loop_
_entity.id
_entity.type
_entity.pdbx_description
1 polymer ?
#
loop_
_entity_poly.entity_id
_entity_poly.type
_entity_poly.pdbx_seq_one_letter_code
_entity_poly.pdbx_strand_id
1 'polypeptide(L)'
;MALTTRQRRPLPSDPPPSSPIYTKYDKPSRRLGDGGREEEKSLGWFVPVFALGMLRYMSATTNIIHDCDEVFNYWEPLHYLLYKSGFQTWEYSSEFALRSYLYILFHELVGRPASWLFAEDKVRVFYAVRLFLGLLSVTTDAVLVVALSRKYGRRLASYTLAMLCLTSGCFFASTSFLPSSFSMYAISLASGFFLLEKYAMAVAVSAAGVILGWPFSILAFLPVVFYSLARRFKQAFLAGAATSVTLLALSVFVDYQYYRRWTSSVLNLVVYNVVGGGESHLYGIEGPLYYLRNAFNNFNFGFVLALLFVGILPIARKKYAPGLVVVVSPVYIWLLFMSMQPHKEERFLYPIYPLICVAASAVIESFPDIFRDKYDPNANFVMVTTAKVLRPFVLGLILCASHSRTFSLVNGYAAPIEVYKILQHHDDAGPGSVVCVGSEWHRYPSSFFIPNYVGEVRWLDDGFRGLLPLPFNSTLGGTSAAPSYFNNENKASDQQFVILPLPAGLIEIYTALCLCILHPLFLFFCEVTKLTFYIAAPGC
;
A
#
# COMPACT_ATOMS: atom_id res chain seq x y z
N MET A 1 -5.32 104.91 -46.98
CA MET A 1 -5.47 103.60 -47.65
C MET A 1 -6.46 102.76 -46.84
N ALA A 2 -7.34 101.99 -47.51
CA ALA A 2 -8.34 101.02 -47.00
C ALA A 2 -8.82 101.17 -45.53
N LEU A 3 -9.98 101.78 -45.25
CA LEU A 3 -11.36 101.23 -45.35
C LEU A 3 -11.69 100.03 -44.42
N THR A 4 -12.62 100.27 -43.46
CA THR A 4 -13.75 99.38 -43.03
C THR A 4 -13.44 98.03 -42.33
N THR A 5 -14.21 97.50 -41.37
CA THR A 5 -15.43 97.95 -40.64
C THR A 5 -15.52 97.28 -39.25
N ARG A 6 -16.54 97.69 -38.47
CA ARG A 6 -16.78 97.39 -37.04
C ARG A 6 -17.77 96.21 -36.82
N GLN A 7 -17.80 95.64 -35.60
CA GLN A 7 -18.87 94.79 -35.01
C GLN A 7 -19.00 93.34 -35.54
N ARG A 8 -19.56 92.34 -34.82
CA ARG A 8 -20.05 92.15 -33.41
C ARG A 8 -20.04 90.64 -33.09
N ARG A 9 -20.04 90.23 -31.80
CA ARG A 9 -20.33 88.83 -31.38
C ARG A 9 -21.82 88.49 -31.58
N PRO A 10 -22.14 87.22 -31.91
CA PRO A 10 -23.36 86.53 -31.48
C PRO A 10 -23.09 85.43 -30.43
N LEU A 11 -24.18 84.92 -29.83
CA LEU A 11 -24.26 83.88 -28.79
C LEU A 11 -25.42 82.90 -29.18
N PRO A 12 -25.85 81.96 -28.31
CA PRO A 12 -25.46 80.54 -28.21
C PRO A 12 -26.41 79.56 -28.95
N SER A 13 -26.25 78.25 -28.73
CA SER A 13 -27.25 77.20 -29.01
C SER A 13 -27.12 76.04 -28.00
N ASP A 14 -28.21 75.67 -27.32
CA ASP A 14 -28.28 74.59 -26.30
C ASP A 14 -28.92 73.28 -26.88
N PRO A 15 -29.38 72.27 -26.09
CA PRO A 15 -28.70 70.97 -25.87
C PRO A 15 -29.64 69.78 -26.27
N PRO A 16 -29.64 68.53 -25.72
CA PRO A 16 -28.73 67.76 -24.83
C PRO A 16 -28.29 66.44 -25.58
N PRO A 17 -28.19 65.19 -25.04
CA PRO A 17 -28.13 64.65 -23.66
C PRO A 17 -27.07 63.54 -23.36
N SER A 18 -26.97 63.22 -22.07
CA SER A 18 -26.68 61.90 -21.43
C SER A 18 -25.61 60.93 -21.97
N SER A 19 -24.61 60.70 -21.10
CA SER A 19 -23.91 59.43 -20.81
C SER A 19 -24.24 58.18 -21.65
N PRO A 20 -23.26 57.55 -22.33
CA PRO A 20 -23.47 56.26 -22.98
C PRO A 20 -23.74 55.15 -21.95
N ILE A 21 -24.82 54.41 -22.21
CA ILE A 21 -25.31 53.28 -21.41
C ILE A 21 -24.28 52.16 -21.36
N TYR A 22 -24.17 51.51 -20.20
CA TYR A 22 -23.34 50.33 -19.97
C TYR A 22 -23.90 49.12 -20.73
N THR A 23 -23.55 48.95 -22.01
CA THR A 23 -23.99 47.81 -22.82
C THR A 23 -23.26 46.54 -22.41
N LYS A 24 -24.00 45.61 -21.81
CA LYS A 24 -23.53 44.33 -21.25
C LYS A 24 -23.30 43.25 -22.33
N TYR A 25 -22.65 43.59 -23.45
CA TYR A 25 -22.12 42.63 -24.43
C TYR A 25 -21.04 43.32 -25.27
N ASP A 26 -19.77 43.14 -24.87
CA ASP A 26 -18.61 42.90 -25.74
C ASP A 26 -17.31 43.01 -24.92
N LYS A 27 -16.74 41.85 -24.58
CA LYS A 27 -15.36 41.76 -24.07
C LYS A 27 -14.57 40.91 -25.06
N PRO A 28 -13.55 41.48 -25.74
CA PRO A 28 -12.66 40.71 -26.59
C PRO A 28 -12.00 39.56 -25.83
N SER A 29 -11.84 38.45 -26.53
CA SER A 29 -11.37 37.16 -26.02
C SER A 29 -9.96 37.25 -25.41
N ARG A 30 -9.88 37.13 -24.09
CA ARG A 30 -8.63 36.99 -23.35
C ARG A 30 -8.01 35.60 -23.63
N ARG A 31 -7.11 35.52 -24.61
CA ARG A 31 -6.22 34.36 -24.84
C ARG A 31 -4.76 34.79 -24.79
N LEU A 32 -3.90 33.86 -24.36
CA LEU A 32 -2.49 34.00 -24.00
C LEU A 32 -2.24 34.87 -22.74
N GLY A 33 -1.76 34.23 -21.67
CA GLY A 33 -1.23 34.95 -20.49
C GLY A 33 -1.35 34.27 -19.12
N ASP A 34 -2.12 33.18 -18.95
CA ASP A 34 -2.46 32.66 -17.59
C ASP A 34 -1.68 31.40 -17.15
N GLY A 35 -0.77 30.88 -17.97
CA GLY A 35 -0.03 29.64 -17.67
C GLY A 35 0.87 29.71 -16.42
N GLY A 36 1.45 30.87 -16.11
CA GLY A 36 2.38 31.01 -14.99
C GLY A 36 1.73 31.14 -13.60
N ARG A 37 0.43 31.43 -13.51
CA ARG A 37 -0.24 31.74 -12.22
C ARG A 37 -0.90 30.55 -11.54
N GLU A 38 -1.06 29.44 -12.24
CA GLU A 38 -1.50 28.17 -11.67
C GLU A 38 -0.34 27.33 -11.13
N GLU A 39 0.84 27.38 -11.77
CA GLU A 39 2.01 26.60 -11.35
C GLU A 39 2.48 26.97 -9.92
N GLU A 40 2.60 28.26 -9.59
CA GLU A 40 2.98 28.73 -8.23
C GLU A 40 2.08 28.20 -7.09
N LYS A 41 0.83 27.84 -7.40
CA LYS A 41 -0.16 27.40 -6.39
C LYS A 41 -0.17 25.89 -6.15
N SER A 42 0.53 25.12 -6.98
CA SER A 42 0.56 23.66 -6.91
C SER A 42 1.92 23.12 -6.42
N LEU A 43 1.92 21.94 -5.82
CA LEU A 43 3.15 21.18 -5.56
C LEU A 43 3.68 20.64 -6.89
N GLY A 44 4.88 21.11 -7.26
CA GLY A 44 5.69 20.44 -8.29
C GLY A 44 6.14 19.06 -7.82
N TRP A 45 6.49 18.19 -8.79
CA TRP A 45 6.83 16.78 -8.56
C TRP A 45 7.99 16.53 -7.59
N PHE A 46 8.96 17.46 -7.52
CA PHE A 46 10.16 17.28 -6.71
C PHE A 46 9.87 17.01 -5.23
N VAL A 47 9.00 17.82 -4.60
CA VAL A 47 8.74 17.71 -3.15
C VAL A 47 8.05 16.39 -2.78
N PRO A 48 6.95 15.95 -3.45
CA PRO A 48 6.36 14.64 -3.18
C PRO A 48 7.33 13.49 -3.47
N VAL A 49 8.02 13.48 -4.61
CA VAL A 49 8.93 12.38 -4.99
C VAL A 49 10.12 12.27 -4.04
N PHE A 50 10.74 13.40 -3.64
CA PHE A 50 11.85 13.40 -2.70
C PHE A 50 11.41 12.97 -1.29
N ALA A 51 10.32 13.53 -0.77
CA ALA A 51 9.84 13.21 0.58
C ALA A 51 9.35 11.77 0.69
N LEU A 52 8.56 11.27 -0.27
CA LEU A 52 8.17 9.86 -0.32
C LEU A 52 9.41 8.98 -0.54
N GLY A 53 10.31 9.36 -1.47
CA GLY A 53 11.53 8.62 -1.77
C GLY A 53 12.38 8.32 -0.54
N MET A 54 12.63 9.33 0.30
CA MET A 54 13.37 9.15 1.56
C MET A 54 12.66 8.19 2.52
N LEU A 55 11.36 8.36 2.75
CA LEU A 55 10.62 7.53 3.72
C LEU A 55 10.35 6.10 3.20
N ARG A 56 10.16 5.91 1.89
CA ARG A 56 10.07 4.58 1.26
C ARG A 56 11.43 3.86 1.21
N TYR A 57 12.53 4.58 1.03
CA TYR A 57 13.88 4.04 1.18
C TYR A 57 14.17 3.58 2.61
N MET A 58 13.80 4.40 3.62
CA MET A 58 13.88 4.00 5.02
C MET A 58 13.05 2.74 5.29
N SER A 59 11.80 2.67 4.81
CA SER A 59 10.98 1.46 4.96
C SER A 59 11.61 0.25 4.27
N ALA A 60 12.11 0.39 3.04
CA ALA A 60 12.71 -0.72 2.31
C ALA A 60 13.91 -1.34 3.05
N THR A 61 14.67 -0.52 3.79
CA THR A 61 15.87 -0.95 4.53
C THR A 61 15.59 -1.40 5.98
N THR A 62 14.62 -0.80 6.69
CA THR A 62 14.38 -1.07 8.13
C THR A 62 13.04 -1.71 8.49
N ASN A 63 12.09 -1.84 7.55
CA ASN A 63 10.81 -2.49 7.82
C ASN A 63 11.03 -3.98 8.16
N ILE A 64 10.30 -4.48 9.15
CA ILE A 64 10.24 -5.90 9.48
C ILE A 64 9.38 -6.65 8.43
N ILE A 65 9.13 -7.93 8.65
CA ILE A 65 8.09 -8.67 7.90
C ILE A 65 6.98 -8.97 8.89
N HIS A 66 5.78 -8.46 8.62
CA HIS A 66 4.64 -8.49 9.55
C HIS A 66 3.74 -9.72 9.35
N ASP A 67 3.93 -10.44 8.25
CA ASP A 67 2.97 -11.39 7.72
C ASP A 67 3.71 -12.60 7.12
N CYS A 68 3.39 -13.80 7.58
CA CYS A 68 4.03 -15.03 7.11
C CYS A 68 3.69 -15.36 5.65
N ASP A 69 2.55 -14.87 5.13
CA ASP A 69 2.22 -14.99 3.72
C ASP A 69 3.16 -14.13 2.86
N GLU A 70 3.65 -12.98 3.34
CA GLU A 70 4.67 -12.20 2.62
C GLU A 70 5.89 -13.07 2.34
N VAL A 71 6.28 -13.90 3.31
CA VAL A 71 7.39 -14.86 3.21
C VAL A 71 7.01 -16.03 2.31
N PHE A 72 6.11 -16.89 2.77
CA PHE A 72 5.89 -18.22 2.18
C PHE A 72 5.09 -18.20 0.88
N ASN A 73 4.33 -17.13 0.61
CA ASN A 73 3.55 -17.00 -0.61
C ASN A 73 4.17 -16.03 -1.65
N TYR A 74 5.24 -15.28 -1.30
CA TYR A 74 5.87 -14.34 -2.24
C TYR A 74 7.41 -14.37 -2.23
N TRP A 75 8.06 -14.17 -1.08
CA TRP A 75 9.54 -14.23 -1.01
C TRP A 75 10.09 -15.63 -1.32
N GLU A 76 9.50 -16.70 -0.79
CA GLU A 76 9.96 -18.07 -0.98
C GLU A 76 9.74 -18.61 -2.42
N PRO A 77 8.58 -18.40 -3.06
CA PRO A 77 8.41 -18.66 -4.50
C PRO A 77 9.40 -17.86 -5.36
N LEU A 78 9.64 -16.58 -5.06
CA LEU A 78 10.65 -15.79 -5.79
C LEU A 78 12.06 -16.37 -5.60
N HIS A 79 12.43 -16.75 -4.38
CA HIS A 79 13.70 -17.41 -4.08
C HIS A 79 13.84 -18.72 -4.86
N TYR A 80 12.77 -19.51 -5.01
CA TYR A 80 12.77 -20.73 -5.82
C TYR A 80 12.93 -20.46 -7.32
N LEU A 81 12.29 -19.41 -7.86
CA LEU A 81 12.49 -19.04 -9.26
C LEU A 81 13.95 -18.67 -9.55
N LEU A 82 14.58 -17.90 -8.64
CA LEU A 82 15.96 -17.42 -8.76
C LEU A 82 17.03 -18.48 -8.47
N TYR A 83 16.87 -19.28 -7.40
CA TYR A 83 17.92 -20.14 -6.83
C TYR A 83 17.56 -21.63 -6.72
N LYS A 84 16.38 -22.05 -7.22
CA LYS A 84 15.89 -23.45 -7.18
C LYS A 84 15.82 -24.09 -5.79
N SER A 85 15.72 -23.25 -4.76
CA SER A 85 15.54 -23.58 -3.34
C SER A 85 14.53 -22.62 -2.72
N GLY A 86 13.85 -23.02 -1.64
CA GLY A 86 12.81 -22.22 -0.98
C GLY A 86 11.52 -23.02 -0.77
N PHE A 87 10.58 -22.44 -0.02
CA PHE A 87 9.32 -23.08 0.36
C PHE A 87 8.14 -22.74 -0.56
N GLN A 88 7.17 -23.65 -0.61
CA GLN A 88 5.85 -23.47 -1.20
C GLN A 88 4.75 -23.79 -0.19
N THR A 89 3.62 -23.09 -0.31
CA THR A 89 2.37 -23.44 0.36
C THR A 89 1.53 -24.37 -0.53
N TRP A 90 0.46 -24.96 0.02
CA TRP A 90 -0.52 -25.72 -0.75
C TRP A 90 -1.18 -24.89 -1.88
N GLU A 91 -1.22 -23.56 -1.73
CA GLU A 91 -1.78 -22.64 -2.71
C GLU A 91 -0.98 -22.57 -4.02
N TYR A 92 0.30 -23.00 -3.99
CA TYR A 92 1.20 -23.16 -5.14
C TYR A 92 1.32 -24.61 -5.64
N SER A 93 0.58 -25.57 -5.08
CA SER A 93 0.42 -26.90 -5.69
C SER A 93 -0.42 -26.79 -6.98
N SER A 94 -0.03 -27.48 -8.05
CA SER A 94 -0.73 -27.43 -9.35
C SER A 94 -2.14 -28.05 -9.35
N GLU A 95 -2.51 -28.73 -8.25
CA GLU A 95 -3.87 -29.15 -7.96
C GLU A 95 -4.81 -27.97 -7.67
N PHE A 96 -4.38 -27.04 -6.81
CA PHE A 96 -5.19 -25.91 -6.33
C PHE A 96 -4.91 -24.62 -7.12
N ALA A 97 -3.63 -24.34 -7.38
CA ALA A 97 -3.15 -23.20 -8.16
C ALA A 97 -3.86 -21.88 -7.83
N LEU A 98 -3.85 -21.46 -6.56
CA LEU A 98 -4.58 -20.27 -6.07
C LEU A 98 -3.76 -18.97 -6.22
N ARG A 99 -2.43 -19.05 -6.31
CA ARG A 99 -1.55 -17.89 -6.52
C ARG A 99 -1.00 -17.91 -7.96
N SER A 100 -1.10 -16.79 -8.68
CA SER A 100 -0.53 -16.71 -10.03
C SER A 100 0.96 -16.40 -9.99
N TYR A 101 1.76 -17.19 -10.71
CA TYR A 101 3.18 -16.89 -10.92
C TYR A 101 3.43 -15.58 -11.66
N LEU A 102 2.43 -15.00 -12.34
CA LEU A 102 2.56 -13.70 -13.02
C LEU A 102 2.90 -12.57 -12.03
N TYR A 103 2.36 -12.63 -10.80
CA TYR A 103 2.68 -11.64 -9.77
C TYR A 103 4.14 -11.76 -9.30
N ILE A 104 4.65 -12.98 -9.16
CA ILE A 104 6.06 -13.23 -8.83
C ILE A 104 6.98 -12.77 -9.97
N LEU A 105 6.65 -13.12 -11.22
CA LEU A 105 7.43 -12.72 -12.40
C LEU A 105 7.59 -11.21 -12.54
N PHE A 106 6.55 -10.44 -12.21
CA PHE A 106 6.63 -8.98 -12.23
C PHE A 106 7.71 -8.42 -11.29
N HIS A 107 7.99 -9.09 -10.18
CA HIS A 107 9.05 -8.72 -9.22
C HIS A 107 10.39 -9.39 -9.56
N GLU A 108 10.37 -10.57 -10.20
CA GLU A 108 11.55 -11.21 -10.79
C GLU A 108 12.24 -10.33 -11.84
N LEU A 109 11.49 -9.44 -12.53
CA LEU A 109 12.05 -8.41 -13.43
C LEU A 109 13.16 -7.57 -12.78
N VAL A 110 13.13 -7.38 -11.46
CA VAL A 110 14.20 -6.72 -10.70
C VAL A 110 15.06 -7.73 -9.93
N GLY A 111 14.44 -8.77 -9.36
CA GLY A 111 15.15 -9.80 -8.59
C GLY A 111 16.21 -10.56 -9.39
N ARG A 112 15.97 -10.84 -10.67
CA ARG A 112 16.88 -11.65 -11.51
C ARG A 112 18.09 -10.88 -12.03
N PRO A 113 17.97 -9.63 -12.54
CA PRO A 113 19.14 -8.78 -12.76
C PRO A 113 19.94 -8.53 -11.47
N ALA A 114 19.25 -8.37 -10.33
CA ALA A 114 19.91 -8.20 -9.04
C ALA A 114 20.67 -9.47 -8.58
N SER A 115 20.15 -10.68 -8.82
CA SER A 115 20.87 -11.92 -8.49
C SER A 115 22.07 -12.18 -9.39
N TRP A 116 22.11 -11.64 -10.61
CA TRP A 116 23.33 -11.63 -11.42
C TRP A 116 24.36 -10.60 -10.93
N LEU A 117 23.91 -9.44 -10.47
CA LEU A 117 24.79 -8.37 -9.95
C LEU A 117 25.35 -8.67 -8.55
N PHE A 118 24.59 -9.40 -7.74
CA PHE A 118 24.90 -9.74 -6.34
C PHE A 118 24.93 -11.26 -6.13
N ALA A 119 25.61 -12.00 -7.02
CA ALA A 119 25.60 -13.46 -7.08
C ALA A 119 25.93 -14.18 -5.75
N GLU A 120 26.77 -13.57 -4.91
CA GLU A 120 27.18 -14.12 -3.61
C GLU A 120 26.31 -13.61 -2.43
N ASP A 121 25.53 -12.54 -2.62
CA ASP A 121 24.80 -11.85 -1.56
C ASP A 121 23.30 -11.78 -1.87
N LYS A 122 22.60 -12.86 -1.51
CA LYS A 122 21.14 -13.00 -1.65
C LYS A 122 20.39 -11.90 -0.88
N VAL A 123 20.93 -11.40 0.24
CA VAL A 123 20.28 -10.37 1.05
C VAL A 123 20.19 -9.04 0.28
N ARG A 124 21.18 -8.69 -0.54
CA ARG A 124 21.07 -7.53 -1.45
C ARG A 124 19.96 -7.69 -2.49
N VAL A 125 19.68 -8.90 -2.95
CA VAL A 125 18.60 -9.18 -3.91
C VAL A 125 17.22 -8.95 -3.27
N PHE A 126 17.04 -9.42 -2.03
CA PHE A 126 15.85 -9.13 -1.22
C PHE A 126 15.63 -7.61 -1.08
N TYR A 127 16.67 -6.86 -0.69
CA TYR A 127 16.58 -5.41 -0.57
C TYR A 127 16.36 -4.69 -1.91
N ALA A 128 16.90 -5.19 -3.03
CA ALA A 128 16.65 -4.63 -4.36
C ALA A 128 15.16 -4.72 -4.74
N VAL A 129 14.49 -5.85 -4.44
CA VAL A 129 13.05 -6.02 -4.65
C VAL A 129 12.24 -5.13 -3.70
N ARG A 130 12.64 -4.96 -2.43
CA ARG A 130 12.01 -4.00 -1.50
C ARG A 130 12.15 -2.55 -1.96
N LEU A 131 13.30 -2.16 -2.51
CA LEU A 131 13.51 -0.84 -3.09
C LEU A 131 12.63 -0.61 -4.31
N PHE A 132 12.39 -1.64 -5.13
CA PHE A 132 11.44 -1.58 -6.24
C PHE A 132 9.99 -1.39 -5.77
N LEU A 133 9.54 -2.14 -4.75
CA LEU A 133 8.22 -1.93 -4.12
C LEU A 133 8.08 -0.49 -3.58
N GLY A 134 9.11 0.00 -2.89
CA GLY A 134 9.18 1.37 -2.42
C GLY A 134 9.08 2.39 -3.58
N LEU A 135 9.79 2.18 -4.68
CA LEU A 135 9.73 3.04 -5.87
C LEU A 135 8.33 3.05 -6.50
N LEU A 136 7.67 1.89 -6.63
CA LEU A 136 6.28 1.82 -7.09
C LEU A 136 5.39 2.69 -6.19
N SER A 137 5.46 2.53 -4.87
CA SER A 137 4.72 3.37 -3.91
C SER A 137 5.01 4.86 -4.09
N VAL A 138 6.29 5.27 -4.21
CA VAL A 138 6.67 6.68 -4.46
C VAL A 138 5.96 7.22 -5.70
N THR A 139 6.01 6.48 -6.81
CA THR A 139 5.42 6.96 -8.07
C THR A 139 3.90 7.10 -7.98
N THR A 140 3.20 6.12 -7.40
CA THR A 140 1.73 6.16 -7.33
C THR A 140 1.22 7.19 -6.34
N ASP A 141 1.87 7.31 -5.17
CA ASP A 141 1.51 8.27 -4.14
C ASP A 141 1.86 9.71 -4.56
N ALA A 142 2.99 9.91 -5.27
CA ALA A 142 3.33 11.23 -5.83
C ALA A 142 2.31 11.69 -6.88
N VAL A 143 1.82 10.79 -7.75
CA VAL A 143 0.74 11.12 -8.71
C VAL A 143 -0.54 11.55 -7.97
N LEU A 144 -0.92 10.84 -6.90
CA LEU A 144 -2.06 11.21 -6.06
C LEU A 144 -1.89 12.59 -5.41
N VAL A 145 -0.74 12.84 -4.78
CA VAL A 145 -0.43 14.12 -4.12
C VAL A 145 -0.42 15.29 -5.11
N VAL A 146 0.21 15.14 -6.28
CA VAL A 146 0.23 16.18 -7.32
C VAL A 146 -1.17 16.42 -7.89
N ALA A 147 -1.97 15.35 -8.10
CA ALA A 147 -3.36 15.48 -8.56
C ALA A 147 -4.24 16.24 -7.55
N LEU A 148 -4.14 15.91 -6.26
CA LEU A 148 -4.80 16.64 -5.17
C LEU A 148 -4.33 18.10 -5.13
N SER A 149 -3.04 18.37 -5.31
CA SER A 149 -2.51 19.73 -5.25
C SER A 149 -2.98 20.60 -6.42
N ARG A 150 -3.16 20.01 -7.61
CA ARG A 150 -3.67 20.72 -8.79
C ARG A 150 -5.17 20.97 -8.68
N LYS A 151 -5.95 20.03 -8.14
CA LYS A 151 -7.42 20.14 -8.08
C LYS A 151 -7.96 20.89 -6.86
N TYR A 152 -7.31 20.75 -5.71
CA TYR A 152 -7.78 21.27 -4.41
C TYR A 152 -6.77 22.18 -3.70
N GLY A 153 -5.58 22.36 -4.28
CA GLY A 153 -4.56 23.29 -3.80
C GLY A 153 -3.51 22.66 -2.87
N ARG A 154 -2.37 23.34 -2.78
CA ARG A 154 -1.16 22.89 -2.07
C ARG A 154 -1.39 22.43 -0.61
N ARG A 155 -2.31 23.06 0.14
CA ARG A 155 -2.51 22.73 1.57
C ARG A 155 -3.01 21.31 1.80
N LEU A 156 -4.08 20.89 1.10
CA LEU A 156 -4.63 19.55 1.21
C LEU A 156 -3.55 18.51 0.88
N ALA A 157 -2.89 18.70 -0.26
CA ALA A 157 -1.84 17.82 -0.74
C ALA A 157 -0.61 17.77 0.17
N SER A 158 -0.21 18.88 0.83
CA SER A 158 0.86 18.88 1.83
C SER A 158 0.49 18.07 3.07
N TYR A 159 -0.76 18.13 3.54
CA TYR A 159 -1.23 17.30 4.67
C TYR A 159 -1.30 15.82 4.28
N THR A 160 -1.78 15.52 3.07
CA THR A 160 -1.81 14.14 2.55
C THR A 160 -0.39 13.59 2.41
N LEU A 161 0.54 14.35 1.83
CA LEU A 161 1.94 13.96 1.69
C LEU A 161 2.58 13.66 3.05
N ALA A 162 2.41 14.54 4.03
CA ALA A 162 2.98 14.36 5.36
C ALA A 162 2.45 13.07 6.03
N MET A 163 1.16 12.74 5.89
CA MET A 163 0.61 11.50 6.41
C MET A 163 1.04 10.26 5.60
N LEU A 164 1.12 10.32 4.26
CA LEU A 164 1.62 9.20 3.45
C LEU A 164 3.08 8.84 3.77
N CYS A 165 3.89 9.84 4.14
CA CYS A 165 5.29 9.68 4.55
C CYS A 165 5.44 9.12 5.98
N LEU A 166 4.62 9.56 6.95
CA LEU A 166 4.89 9.36 8.39
C LEU A 166 3.82 8.57 9.16
N THR A 167 2.72 8.16 8.52
CA THR A 167 1.77 7.23 9.16
C THR A 167 2.31 5.81 9.14
N SER A 168 2.05 5.07 10.22
CA SER A 168 2.69 3.77 10.46
C SER A 168 2.22 2.71 9.46
N GLY A 169 0.92 2.68 9.17
CA GLY A 169 0.35 1.77 8.16
C GLY A 169 0.89 2.01 6.75
N CYS A 170 0.99 3.28 6.32
CA CYS A 170 1.60 3.58 5.02
C CYS A 170 3.09 3.24 4.98
N PHE A 171 3.85 3.44 6.06
CA PHE A 171 5.26 3.07 6.11
C PHE A 171 5.44 1.57 5.86
N PHE A 172 4.75 0.71 6.61
CA PHE A 172 4.91 -0.74 6.50
C PHE A 172 4.33 -1.31 5.20
N ALA A 173 3.09 -0.97 4.84
CA ALA A 173 2.45 -1.51 3.63
C ALA A 173 3.21 -1.19 2.34
N SER A 174 3.95 -0.08 2.31
CA SER A 174 4.63 0.42 1.10
C SER A 174 5.86 -0.36 0.63
N THR A 175 6.35 -1.32 1.41
CA THR A 175 7.48 -2.19 1.02
C THR A 175 7.27 -3.65 1.37
N SER A 176 6.05 -4.03 1.77
CA SER A 176 5.63 -5.43 1.90
C SER A 176 5.39 -6.02 0.52
N PHE A 177 5.94 -7.22 0.27
CA PHE A 177 5.76 -7.96 -0.98
C PHE A 177 4.40 -8.70 -0.98
N LEU A 178 3.31 -7.93 -1.00
CA LEU A 178 1.94 -8.43 -0.92
C LEU A 178 1.06 -7.87 -2.06
N PRO A 179 0.14 -8.67 -2.65
CA PRO A 179 -0.76 -8.17 -3.69
C PRO A 179 -1.77 -7.13 -3.17
N SER A 180 -2.00 -7.07 -1.86
CA SER A 180 -2.75 -5.98 -1.22
C SER A 180 -2.00 -4.65 -1.27
N SER A 181 -0.67 -4.66 -1.12
CA SER A 181 0.20 -3.50 -1.37
C SER A 181 0.22 -3.10 -2.85
N PHE A 182 0.22 -4.06 -3.78
CA PHE A 182 0.07 -3.75 -5.21
C PHE A 182 -1.28 -3.09 -5.51
N SER A 183 -2.37 -3.60 -4.91
CA SER A 183 -3.71 -3.01 -5.01
C SER A 183 -3.75 -1.60 -4.39
N MET A 184 -3.01 -1.34 -3.31
CA MET A 184 -2.82 -0.02 -2.72
C MET A 184 -2.13 0.96 -3.70
N TYR A 185 -1.04 0.55 -4.35
CA TYR A 185 -0.38 1.38 -5.38
C TYR A 185 -1.35 1.71 -6.52
N ALA A 186 -2.09 0.69 -6.99
CA ALA A 186 -3.10 0.87 -8.02
C ALA A 186 -4.24 1.80 -7.59
N ILE A 187 -4.70 1.79 -6.32
CA ILE A 187 -5.72 2.75 -5.86
C ILE A 187 -5.18 4.18 -5.83
N SER A 188 -3.95 4.39 -5.37
CA SER A 188 -3.31 5.71 -5.36
C SER A 188 -3.22 6.28 -6.78
N LEU A 189 -2.74 5.46 -7.71
CA LEU A 189 -2.57 5.85 -9.11
C LEU A 189 -3.90 6.04 -9.84
N ALA A 190 -4.88 5.15 -9.66
CA ALA A 190 -6.22 5.28 -10.24
C ALA A 190 -6.94 6.52 -9.71
N SER A 191 -6.85 6.79 -8.41
CA SER A 191 -7.40 8.00 -7.78
C SER A 191 -6.71 9.27 -8.30
N GLY A 192 -5.38 9.25 -8.48
CA GLY A 192 -4.62 10.35 -9.08
C GLY A 192 -5.03 10.61 -10.53
N PHE A 193 -5.10 9.59 -11.38
CA PHE A 193 -5.58 9.72 -12.76
C PHE A 193 -7.03 10.17 -12.86
N PHE A 194 -7.89 9.69 -11.97
CA PHE A 194 -9.28 10.12 -11.86
C PHE A 194 -9.41 11.62 -11.53
N LEU A 195 -8.64 12.10 -10.54
CA LEU A 195 -8.61 13.52 -10.18
C LEU A 195 -8.05 14.39 -11.32
N LEU A 196 -7.09 13.88 -12.09
CA LEU A 196 -6.56 14.47 -13.34
C LEU A 196 -7.46 14.25 -14.57
N GLU A 197 -8.67 13.71 -14.39
CA GLU A 197 -9.68 13.48 -15.44
C GLU A 197 -9.26 12.53 -16.57
N LYS A 198 -8.19 11.75 -16.33
CA LYS A 198 -7.71 10.66 -17.19
C LYS A 198 -8.51 9.38 -16.94
N TYR A 199 -9.83 9.45 -17.10
CA TYR A 199 -10.79 8.39 -16.77
C TYR A 199 -10.45 7.01 -17.38
N ALA A 200 -9.89 6.97 -18.59
CA ALA A 200 -9.46 5.72 -19.23
C ALA A 200 -8.27 5.05 -18.51
N MET A 201 -7.27 5.85 -18.12
CA MET A 201 -6.13 5.36 -17.35
C MET A 201 -6.55 4.95 -15.93
N ALA A 202 -7.49 5.67 -15.32
CA ALA A 202 -8.02 5.30 -14.02
C ALA A 202 -8.66 3.90 -14.04
N VAL A 203 -9.52 3.60 -15.02
CA VAL A 203 -10.16 2.28 -15.14
C VAL A 203 -9.16 1.18 -15.54
N ALA A 204 -8.21 1.45 -16.42
CA ALA A 204 -7.14 0.50 -16.77
C ALA A 204 -6.28 0.12 -15.55
N VAL A 205 -5.86 1.10 -14.75
CA VAL A 205 -5.09 0.85 -13.52
C VAL A 205 -5.93 0.11 -12.48
N SER A 206 -7.23 0.43 -12.33
CA SER A 206 -8.14 -0.35 -11.47
C SER A 206 -8.19 -1.82 -11.89
N ALA A 207 -8.31 -2.11 -13.19
CA ALA A 207 -8.30 -3.49 -13.70
C ALA A 207 -6.97 -4.21 -13.37
N ALA A 208 -5.83 -3.54 -13.54
CA ALA A 208 -4.54 -4.10 -13.17
C ALA A 208 -4.41 -4.36 -11.65
N GLY A 209 -4.88 -3.44 -10.80
CA GLY A 209 -4.89 -3.59 -9.34
C GLY A 209 -5.75 -4.76 -8.86
N VAL A 210 -6.86 -5.03 -9.54
CA VAL A 210 -7.75 -6.17 -9.24
C VAL A 210 -7.16 -7.51 -9.72
N ILE A 211 -6.60 -7.55 -10.93
CA ILE A 211 -6.17 -8.81 -11.56
C ILE A 211 -4.78 -9.26 -11.09
N LEU A 212 -3.81 -8.34 -11.00
CA LEU A 212 -2.43 -8.64 -10.58
C LEU A 212 -2.26 -8.49 -9.06
N GLY A 213 -2.99 -7.55 -8.46
CA GLY A 213 -3.04 -7.39 -7.01
C GLY A 213 -4.00 -8.41 -6.42
N TRP A 214 -5.18 -7.94 -6.01
CA TRP A 214 -6.10 -8.76 -5.24
C TRP A 214 -7.54 -8.67 -5.78
N PRO A 215 -8.16 -9.77 -6.25
CA PRO A 215 -9.45 -9.71 -6.95
C PRO A 215 -10.58 -9.07 -6.13
N PHE A 216 -10.59 -9.28 -4.82
CA PHE A 216 -11.61 -8.74 -3.91
C PHE A 216 -11.53 -7.21 -3.77
N SER A 217 -10.37 -6.60 -4.03
CA SER A 217 -10.19 -5.14 -4.01
C SER A 217 -11.06 -4.40 -5.03
N ILE A 218 -11.70 -5.12 -5.97
CA ILE A 218 -12.68 -4.57 -6.92
C ILE A 218 -13.71 -3.64 -6.25
N LEU A 219 -14.18 -3.98 -5.04
CA LEU A 219 -15.14 -3.15 -4.29
C LEU A 219 -14.58 -1.76 -3.93
N ALA A 220 -13.29 -1.66 -3.63
CA ALA A 220 -12.62 -0.40 -3.36
C ALA A 220 -12.44 0.43 -4.65
N PHE A 221 -12.29 -0.21 -5.81
CA PHE A 221 -12.20 0.47 -7.11
C PHE A 221 -13.56 0.92 -7.68
N LEU A 222 -14.69 0.31 -7.27
CA LEU A 222 -16.03 0.58 -7.84
C LEU A 222 -16.39 2.08 -7.94
N PRO A 223 -16.19 2.93 -6.91
CA PRO A 223 -16.59 4.34 -7.00
C PRO A 223 -15.85 5.10 -8.10
N VAL A 224 -14.54 4.90 -8.20
CA VAL A 224 -13.68 5.51 -9.22
C VAL A 224 -14.03 4.98 -10.61
N VAL A 225 -14.26 3.67 -10.73
CA VAL A 225 -14.58 3.02 -12.02
C VAL A 225 -15.95 3.45 -12.53
N PHE A 226 -17.01 3.35 -11.72
CA PHE A 226 -18.37 3.75 -12.15
C PHE A 226 -18.44 5.24 -12.51
N TYR A 227 -17.79 6.12 -11.73
CA TYR A 227 -17.76 7.54 -12.08
C TYR A 227 -17.00 7.79 -13.39
N SER A 228 -15.87 7.11 -13.61
CA SER A 228 -15.07 7.21 -14.84
C SER A 228 -15.85 6.74 -16.07
N LEU A 229 -16.57 5.62 -15.96
CA LEU A 229 -17.47 5.11 -16.99
C LEU A 229 -18.63 6.08 -17.28
N ALA A 230 -19.26 6.64 -16.24
CA ALA A 230 -20.34 7.62 -16.40
C ALA A 230 -19.87 8.93 -17.09
N ARG A 231 -18.58 9.29 -16.98
CA ARG A 231 -18.01 10.48 -17.63
C ARG A 231 -17.50 10.24 -19.06
N ARG A 232 -16.85 9.11 -19.33
CA ARG A 232 -16.19 8.82 -20.62
C ARG A 232 -16.34 7.36 -21.03
N PHE A 233 -17.59 6.85 -21.04
CA PHE A 233 -17.91 5.42 -21.23
C PHE A 233 -17.05 4.71 -22.28
N LYS A 234 -17.08 5.14 -23.56
CA LYS A 234 -16.35 4.43 -24.64
C LYS A 234 -14.85 4.27 -24.34
N GLN A 235 -14.16 5.35 -23.92
CA GLN A 235 -12.73 5.32 -23.65
C GLN A 235 -12.40 4.52 -22.38
N ALA A 236 -13.19 4.72 -21.32
CA ALA A 236 -12.99 4.04 -20.03
C ALA A 236 -13.31 2.55 -20.10
N PHE A 237 -14.38 2.17 -20.80
CA PHE A 237 -14.76 0.78 -21.03
C PHE A 237 -13.75 0.06 -21.92
N LEU A 238 -13.34 0.64 -23.05
CA LEU A 238 -12.35 0.01 -23.92
C LEU A 238 -10.99 -0.15 -23.23
N ALA A 239 -10.51 0.86 -22.49
CA ALA A 239 -9.27 0.75 -21.75
C ALA A 239 -9.35 -0.30 -20.61
N GLY A 240 -10.46 -0.33 -19.87
CA GLY A 240 -10.71 -1.35 -18.86
C GLY A 240 -10.77 -2.77 -19.45
N ALA A 241 -11.62 -2.98 -20.46
CA ALA A 241 -11.81 -4.27 -21.10
C ALA A 241 -10.53 -4.79 -21.77
N ALA A 242 -9.80 -3.95 -22.50
CA ALA A 242 -8.52 -4.33 -23.10
C ALA A 242 -7.50 -4.72 -22.01
N THR A 243 -7.37 -3.93 -20.95
CA THR A 243 -6.46 -4.25 -19.83
C THR A 243 -6.85 -5.56 -19.16
N SER A 244 -8.14 -5.77 -18.87
CA SER A 244 -8.62 -6.99 -18.23
C SER A 244 -8.39 -8.23 -19.10
N VAL A 245 -8.74 -8.18 -20.39
CA VAL A 245 -8.54 -9.30 -21.31
C VAL A 245 -7.05 -9.62 -21.47
N THR A 246 -6.20 -8.61 -21.66
CA THR A 246 -4.75 -8.81 -21.79
C THR A 246 -4.14 -9.40 -20.53
N LEU A 247 -4.47 -8.89 -19.34
CA LEU A 247 -3.90 -9.38 -18.08
C LEU A 247 -4.44 -10.75 -17.68
N LEU A 248 -5.72 -11.05 -17.90
CA LEU A 248 -6.26 -12.40 -17.66
C LEU A 248 -5.69 -13.42 -18.64
N ALA A 249 -5.57 -13.09 -19.93
CA ALA A 249 -4.94 -13.98 -20.90
C ALA A 249 -3.47 -14.24 -20.57
N LEU A 250 -2.73 -13.20 -20.15
CA LEU A 250 -1.35 -13.33 -19.70
C LEU A 250 -1.23 -14.15 -18.40
N SER A 251 -2.13 -13.94 -17.42
CA SER A 251 -2.20 -14.75 -16.19
C SER A 251 -2.42 -16.21 -16.53
N VAL A 252 -3.47 -16.55 -17.29
CA VAL A 252 -3.79 -17.93 -17.68
C VAL A 252 -2.64 -18.58 -18.48
N PHE A 253 -1.98 -17.82 -19.36
CA PHE A 253 -0.82 -18.32 -20.08
C PHE A 253 0.38 -18.62 -19.15
N VAL A 254 0.69 -17.72 -18.21
CA VAL A 254 1.76 -17.93 -17.22
C VAL A 254 1.40 -19.07 -16.28
N ASP A 255 0.18 -19.10 -15.75
CA ASP A 255 -0.33 -20.17 -14.89
C ASP A 255 -0.18 -21.52 -15.62
N TYR A 256 -0.52 -21.61 -16.92
CA TYR A 256 -0.28 -22.79 -17.74
C TYR A 256 1.20 -23.16 -17.89
N GLN A 257 2.12 -22.20 -18.09
CA GLN A 257 3.55 -22.51 -18.21
C GLN A 257 4.14 -23.08 -16.91
N TYR A 258 3.72 -22.57 -15.75
CA TYR A 258 4.28 -22.94 -14.45
C TYR A 258 3.60 -24.15 -13.84
N TYR A 259 2.26 -24.24 -13.88
CA TYR A 259 1.49 -25.35 -13.34
C TYR A 259 1.32 -26.52 -14.34
N ARG A 260 1.65 -26.33 -15.62
CA ARG A 260 1.47 -27.31 -16.73
C ARG A 260 0.03 -27.78 -16.93
N ARG A 261 -0.94 -27.02 -16.40
CA ARG A 261 -2.38 -27.28 -16.45
C ARG A 261 -3.10 -26.00 -16.87
N TRP A 262 -4.09 -26.11 -17.75
CA TRP A 262 -4.95 -24.97 -18.07
C TRP A 262 -5.80 -24.61 -16.85
N THR A 263 -5.49 -23.47 -16.25
CA THR A 263 -6.13 -22.97 -15.04
C THR A 263 -6.04 -21.44 -14.99
N SER A 264 -6.77 -20.82 -14.07
CA SER A 264 -6.69 -19.39 -13.82
C SER A 264 -6.66 -19.16 -12.32
N SER A 265 -5.50 -18.82 -11.76
CA SER A 265 -5.38 -18.65 -10.30
C SER A 265 -6.30 -17.55 -9.77
N VAL A 266 -6.51 -16.50 -10.57
CA VAL A 266 -7.49 -15.42 -10.29
C VAL A 266 -8.91 -15.97 -10.10
N LEU A 267 -9.36 -16.88 -10.98
CA LEU A 267 -10.70 -17.47 -10.86
C LEU A 267 -10.76 -18.52 -9.76
N ASN A 268 -9.74 -19.38 -9.61
CA ASN A 268 -9.69 -20.38 -8.55
C ASN A 268 -9.77 -19.72 -7.17
N LEU A 269 -9.03 -18.62 -6.95
CA LEU A 269 -9.04 -17.86 -5.71
C LEU A 269 -10.42 -17.23 -5.41
N VAL A 270 -11.11 -16.72 -6.43
CA VAL A 270 -12.50 -16.21 -6.28
C VAL A 270 -13.47 -17.35 -5.98
N VAL A 271 -13.38 -18.48 -6.68
CA VAL A 271 -14.24 -19.65 -6.45
C VAL A 271 -14.03 -20.21 -5.04
N TYR A 272 -12.79 -20.37 -4.59
CA TYR A 272 -12.46 -20.87 -3.25
C TYR A 272 -13.08 -20.00 -2.14
N ASN A 273 -12.88 -18.68 -2.20
CA ASN A 273 -13.34 -17.76 -1.15
C ASN A 273 -14.84 -17.41 -1.22
N VAL A 274 -15.48 -17.43 -2.40
CA VAL A 274 -16.88 -16.98 -2.58
C VAL A 274 -17.86 -18.15 -2.70
N VAL A 275 -17.49 -19.21 -3.41
CA VAL A 275 -18.38 -20.34 -3.73
C VAL A 275 -18.09 -21.55 -2.86
N GLY A 276 -16.82 -21.82 -2.56
CA GLY A 276 -16.36 -22.93 -1.71
C GLY A 276 -16.59 -22.74 -0.21
N GLY A 277 -17.49 -21.83 0.21
CA GLY A 277 -17.77 -21.55 1.62
C GLY A 277 -16.68 -20.76 2.37
N GLY A 278 -15.52 -20.50 1.74
CA GLY A 278 -14.49 -19.63 2.29
C GLY A 278 -13.91 -20.11 3.62
N GLU A 279 -13.28 -21.29 3.62
CA GLU A 279 -12.60 -21.87 4.79
C GLU A 279 -11.38 -21.07 5.30
N SER A 280 -11.21 -19.82 4.85
CA SER A 280 -10.36 -18.78 5.46
C SER A 280 -10.44 -18.71 7.00
N HIS A 281 -11.60 -19.05 7.59
CA HIS A 281 -11.78 -19.12 9.04
C HIS A 281 -10.97 -20.23 9.75
N LEU A 282 -10.44 -21.22 9.01
CA LEU A 282 -9.47 -22.21 9.50
C LEU A 282 -8.16 -21.54 9.97
N TYR A 283 -7.82 -20.37 9.44
CA TYR A 283 -6.65 -19.58 9.80
C TYR A 283 -6.95 -18.55 10.89
N GLY A 284 -8.08 -18.70 11.59
CA GLY A 284 -8.50 -17.84 12.70
C GLY A 284 -9.63 -16.88 12.33
N ILE A 285 -10.39 -16.47 13.35
CA ILE A 285 -11.50 -15.52 13.26
C ILE A 285 -11.29 -14.37 14.23
N GLU A 286 -11.79 -13.20 13.87
CA GLU A 286 -11.54 -11.98 14.63
C GLU A 286 -12.80 -11.14 14.86
N GLY A 287 -12.81 -10.36 15.94
CA GLY A 287 -13.97 -9.59 16.37
C GLY A 287 -14.38 -8.49 15.36
N PRO A 288 -15.64 -8.00 15.39
CA PRO A 288 -16.10 -6.95 14.47
C PRO A 288 -15.32 -5.63 14.63
N LEU A 289 -14.73 -5.38 15.80
CA LEU A 289 -13.92 -4.19 16.08
C LEU A 289 -12.46 -4.30 15.63
N TYR A 290 -12.01 -5.45 15.12
CA TYR A 290 -10.61 -5.70 14.73
C TYR A 290 -10.07 -4.61 13.80
N TYR A 291 -10.77 -4.31 12.69
CA TYR A 291 -10.31 -3.31 11.74
C TYR A 291 -10.34 -1.88 12.26
N LEU A 292 -11.22 -1.57 13.21
CA LEU A 292 -11.21 -0.26 13.87
C LEU A 292 -9.99 -0.11 14.79
N ARG A 293 -9.64 -1.17 15.55
CA ARG A 293 -8.44 -1.22 16.39
C ARG A 293 -7.16 -1.17 15.54
N ASN A 294 -7.09 -1.99 14.51
CA ASN A 294 -5.96 -2.05 13.58
C ASN A 294 -5.72 -0.70 12.87
N ALA A 295 -6.76 -0.12 12.26
CA ALA A 295 -6.61 1.17 11.58
C ALA A 295 -6.31 2.32 12.57
N PHE A 296 -6.84 2.26 13.80
CA PHE A 296 -6.45 3.20 14.85
C PHE A 296 -4.97 3.03 15.26
N ASN A 297 -4.45 1.81 15.40
CA ASN A 297 -3.03 1.59 15.67
C ASN A 297 -2.14 2.12 14.54
N ASN A 298 -2.56 1.96 13.28
CA ASN A 298 -1.76 2.35 12.12
C ASN A 298 -1.78 3.85 11.78
N PHE A 299 -2.85 4.57 12.13
CA PHE A 299 -3.05 5.99 11.77
C PHE A 299 -3.41 6.91 12.95
N ASN A 300 -3.53 6.37 14.17
CA ASN A 300 -3.93 7.08 15.39
C ASN A 300 -5.21 7.91 15.18
N PHE A 301 -5.24 9.14 15.70
CA PHE A 301 -6.34 10.09 15.46
C PHE A 301 -6.54 10.44 13.98
N GLY A 302 -5.58 10.16 13.09
CA GLY A 302 -5.76 10.25 11.65
C GLY A 302 -6.89 9.33 11.15
N PHE A 303 -7.03 8.12 11.71
CA PHE A 303 -8.16 7.24 11.39
C PHE A 303 -9.50 7.82 11.86
N VAL A 304 -9.54 8.37 13.08
CA VAL A 304 -10.75 9.02 13.63
C VAL A 304 -11.18 10.19 12.74
N LEU A 305 -10.24 11.01 12.28
CA LEU A 305 -10.50 12.10 11.33
C LEU A 305 -10.98 11.57 9.98
N ALA A 306 -10.44 10.45 9.48
CA ALA A 306 -10.95 9.81 8.27
C ALA A 306 -12.41 9.33 8.42
N LEU A 307 -12.80 8.79 9.58
CA LEU A 307 -14.21 8.45 9.85
C LEU A 307 -15.12 9.69 9.90
N LEU A 308 -14.64 10.77 10.52
CA LEU A 308 -15.36 12.05 10.62
C LEU A 308 -15.59 12.76 9.26
N PHE A 309 -14.94 12.32 8.18
CA PHE A 309 -15.22 12.86 6.83
C PHE A 309 -16.68 12.62 6.39
N VAL A 310 -17.36 11.57 6.90
CA VAL A 310 -18.83 11.41 6.73
C VAL A 310 -19.60 12.55 7.39
N GLY A 311 -19.22 12.93 8.61
CA GLY A 311 -19.88 13.99 9.38
C GLY A 311 -19.79 15.36 8.71
N ILE A 312 -18.67 15.66 8.04
CA ILE A 312 -18.51 16.91 7.29
C ILE A 312 -19.01 16.84 5.84
N LEU A 313 -19.74 15.79 5.43
CA LEU A 313 -20.22 15.64 4.04
C LEU A 313 -20.94 16.85 3.46
N PRO A 314 -21.77 17.64 4.17
CA PRO A 314 -22.37 18.85 3.61
C PRO A 314 -21.32 19.89 3.17
N ILE A 315 -20.28 20.09 3.98
CA ILE A 315 -19.16 20.99 3.71
C ILE A 315 -18.27 20.41 2.61
N ALA A 316 -17.90 19.13 2.74
CA ALA A 316 -17.05 18.42 1.79
C ALA A 316 -17.71 18.30 0.40
N ARG A 317 -19.04 18.16 0.32
CA ARG A 317 -19.77 18.21 -0.95
C ARG A 317 -19.69 19.59 -1.59
N LYS A 318 -19.93 20.67 -0.82
CA LYS A 318 -19.82 22.04 -1.36
C LYS A 318 -18.39 22.39 -1.82
N LYS A 319 -17.36 21.88 -1.12
CA LYS A 319 -15.95 22.24 -1.37
C LYS A 319 -15.22 21.32 -2.35
N TYR A 320 -15.53 20.03 -2.37
CA TYR A 320 -14.74 19.03 -3.11
C TYR A 320 -15.55 18.06 -3.99
N ALA A 321 -16.90 18.11 -3.99
CA ALA A 321 -17.67 17.21 -4.83
C ALA A 321 -17.44 17.48 -6.33
N PRO A 322 -17.58 16.45 -7.18
CA PRO A 322 -17.77 15.04 -6.82
C PRO A 322 -16.44 14.33 -6.51
N GLY A 323 -15.30 14.85 -6.99
CA GLY A 323 -14.03 14.14 -7.06
C GLY A 323 -13.55 13.53 -5.73
N LEU A 324 -13.35 14.35 -4.71
CA LEU A 324 -12.78 13.87 -3.45
C LEU A 324 -13.72 12.92 -2.69
N VAL A 325 -15.04 13.10 -2.84
CA VAL A 325 -16.05 12.21 -2.26
C VAL A 325 -15.98 10.83 -2.91
N VAL A 326 -15.76 10.76 -4.23
CA VAL A 326 -15.54 9.49 -4.95
C VAL A 326 -14.21 8.84 -4.57
N VAL A 327 -13.15 9.62 -4.36
CA VAL A 327 -11.83 9.09 -3.94
C VAL A 327 -11.84 8.60 -2.49
N VAL A 328 -12.61 9.21 -1.59
CA VAL A 328 -12.67 8.83 -0.17
C VAL A 328 -13.71 7.74 0.11
N SER A 329 -14.78 7.62 -0.68
CA SER A 329 -15.84 6.62 -0.43
C SER A 329 -15.39 5.15 -0.35
N PRO A 330 -14.31 4.68 -1.01
CA PRO A 330 -13.78 3.33 -0.82
C PRO A 330 -13.42 3.03 0.63
N VAL A 331 -12.98 4.02 1.42
CA VAL A 331 -12.63 3.82 2.85
C VAL A 331 -13.80 3.18 3.59
N TYR A 332 -15.03 3.69 3.41
CA TYR A 332 -16.21 3.19 4.11
C TYR A 332 -16.75 1.89 3.54
N ILE A 333 -16.78 1.78 2.20
CA ILE A 333 -17.25 0.56 1.51
C ILE A 333 -16.37 -0.62 1.90
N TRP A 334 -15.04 -0.41 1.87
CA TRP A 334 -14.06 -1.43 2.19
C TRP A 334 -14.05 -1.80 3.68
N LEU A 335 -14.05 -0.81 4.58
CA LEU A 335 -14.13 -1.08 6.02
C LEU A 335 -15.39 -1.85 6.40
N LEU A 336 -16.55 -1.50 5.83
CA LEU A 336 -17.80 -2.22 6.08
C LEU A 336 -17.71 -3.66 5.58
N PHE A 337 -17.36 -3.85 4.30
CA PHE A 337 -17.28 -5.17 3.68
C PHE A 337 -16.29 -6.10 4.39
N MET A 338 -15.08 -5.61 4.70
CA MET A 338 -14.07 -6.40 5.38
C MET A 338 -14.46 -6.70 6.83
N SER A 339 -15.07 -5.75 7.56
CA SER A 339 -15.49 -5.98 8.96
C SER A 339 -16.59 -7.04 9.10
N MET A 340 -17.38 -7.28 8.05
CA MET A 340 -18.37 -8.35 7.99
C MET A 340 -17.76 -9.75 7.79
N GLN A 341 -16.51 -9.86 7.32
CA GLN A 341 -15.86 -11.16 7.13
C GLN A 341 -15.41 -11.75 8.48
N PRO A 342 -15.53 -13.07 8.70
CA PRO A 342 -15.14 -13.69 9.96
C PRO A 342 -13.61 -13.68 10.16
N HIS A 343 -12.87 -14.11 9.12
CA HIS A 343 -11.42 -14.06 9.05
C HIS A 343 -10.95 -12.65 8.69
N LYS A 344 -9.90 -12.16 9.37
CA LYS A 344 -9.40 -10.78 9.25
C LYS A 344 -7.90 -10.72 9.47
N GLU A 345 -7.21 -9.92 8.66
CA GLU A 345 -5.77 -9.72 8.73
C GLU A 345 -5.41 -8.26 8.43
N GLU A 346 -4.30 -7.76 8.98
CA GLU A 346 -3.92 -6.35 8.85
C GLU A 346 -3.73 -5.92 7.38
N ARG A 347 -3.08 -6.76 6.58
CA ARG A 347 -2.80 -6.53 5.15
C ARG A 347 -4.05 -6.35 4.29
N PHE A 348 -5.22 -6.83 4.72
CA PHE A 348 -6.46 -6.68 3.94
C PHE A 348 -6.97 -5.23 3.91
N LEU A 349 -6.52 -4.34 4.81
CA LEU A 349 -6.84 -2.91 4.74
C LEU A 349 -5.85 -2.09 3.91
N TYR A 350 -4.70 -2.63 3.52
CA TYR A 350 -3.69 -1.91 2.74
C TYR A 350 -4.28 -1.18 1.52
N PRO A 351 -5.23 -1.74 0.74
CA PRO A 351 -5.81 -1.06 -0.42
C PRO A 351 -6.44 0.30 -0.14
N ILE A 352 -6.84 0.65 1.10
CA ILE A 352 -7.44 1.95 1.43
C ILE A 352 -6.53 2.89 2.24
N TYR A 353 -5.33 2.46 2.62
CA TYR A 353 -4.41 3.25 3.46
C TYR A 353 -4.13 4.68 2.92
N PRO A 354 -3.83 4.89 1.63
CA PRO A 354 -3.65 6.23 1.08
C PRO A 354 -4.91 7.09 1.17
N LEU A 355 -6.09 6.46 1.05
CA LEU A 355 -7.38 7.13 1.06
C LEU A 355 -7.79 7.57 2.48
N ILE A 356 -7.35 6.83 3.51
CA ILE A 356 -7.43 7.27 4.92
C ILE A 356 -6.64 8.57 5.12
N CYS A 357 -5.41 8.65 4.60
CA CYS A 357 -4.60 9.89 4.64
C CYS A 357 -5.30 11.06 3.90
N VAL A 358 -5.92 10.81 2.75
CA VAL A 358 -6.68 11.83 2.00
C VAL A 358 -7.90 12.30 2.80
N ALA A 359 -8.69 11.38 3.36
CA ALA A 359 -9.88 11.69 4.14
C ALA A 359 -9.55 12.53 5.39
N ALA A 360 -8.55 12.09 6.16
CA ALA A 360 -8.06 12.81 7.34
C ALA A 360 -7.57 14.23 6.98
N SER A 361 -6.81 14.35 5.88
CA SER A 361 -6.32 15.64 5.37
C SER A 361 -7.46 16.59 5.06
N ALA A 362 -8.52 16.08 4.42
CA ALA A 362 -9.70 16.85 4.04
C ALA A 362 -10.49 17.34 5.26
N VAL A 363 -10.56 16.56 6.35
CA VAL A 363 -11.19 17.01 7.61
C VAL A 363 -10.37 18.12 8.27
N ILE A 364 -9.05 17.93 8.43
CA ILE A 364 -8.14 18.97 8.96
C ILE A 364 -8.26 20.25 8.12
N GLU A 365 -8.19 20.12 6.79
CA GLU A 365 -8.27 21.24 5.85
C GLU A 365 -9.68 21.87 5.77
N SER A 366 -10.72 21.26 6.33
CA SER A 366 -12.08 21.83 6.41
C SER A 366 -12.45 22.35 7.80
N PHE A 367 -11.62 22.16 8.82
CA PHE A 367 -11.99 22.41 10.22
C PHE A 367 -12.48 23.86 10.53
N PRO A 368 -11.72 24.94 10.24
CA PRO A 368 -12.21 26.33 10.19
C PRO A 368 -13.46 26.63 9.34
N ASP A 369 -13.78 25.80 8.34
CA ASP A 369 -15.00 26.00 7.53
C ASP A 369 -16.26 25.53 8.28
N ILE A 370 -16.13 24.81 9.40
CA ILE A 370 -17.21 24.46 10.34
C ILE A 370 -17.65 25.68 11.15
N PHE A 371 -16.70 26.54 11.56
CA PHE A 371 -16.95 27.71 12.41
C PHE A 371 -17.27 28.98 11.62
N ARG A 372 -17.19 28.95 10.29
CA ARG A 372 -17.54 30.07 9.43
C ARG A 372 -19.05 30.23 9.35
N ASP A 373 -19.56 31.34 9.86
CA ASP A 373 -20.94 31.71 9.59
C ASP A 373 -21.14 32.00 8.08
N LYS A 374 -22.33 31.71 7.58
CA LYS A 374 -22.69 31.80 6.15
C LYS A 374 -23.06 33.24 5.73
N TYR A 375 -23.41 34.08 6.68
CA TYR A 375 -23.97 35.42 6.50
C TYR A 375 -23.07 36.52 7.06
N ASP A 376 -22.36 36.29 8.18
CA ASP A 376 -21.35 37.22 8.71
C ASP A 376 -19.94 36.57 8.79
N PRO A 377 -18.98 36.93 7.91
CA PRO A 377 -17.63 36.38 7.94
C PRO A 377 -16.80 36.78 9.17
N ASN A 378 -17.22 37.79 9.94
CA ASN A 378 -16.52 38.31 11.11
C ASN A 378 -17.03 37.76 12.44
N ALA A 379 -18.30 37.35 12.54
CA ALA A 379 -18.94 36.89 13.78
C ALA A 379 -18.12 35.87 14.59
N ASN A 380 -17.45 34.94 13.89
CA ASN A 380 -16.64 33.87 14.51
C ASN A 380 -15.13 34.01 14.24
N PHE A 381 -14.62 35.23 14.01
CA PHE A 381 -13.21 35.45 13.61
C PHE A 381 -12.19 34.80 14.56
N VAL A 382 -12.43 34.83 15.87
CA VAL A 382 -11.56 34.19 16.88
C VAL A 382 -11.55 32.67 16.69
N MET A 383 -12.72 32.01 16.64
CA MET A 383 -12.80 30.56 16.46
C MET A 383 -12.16 30.11 15.14
N VAL A 384 -12.41 30.84 14.05
CA VAL A 384 -11.82 30.57 12.73
C VAL A 384 -10.30 30.75 12.74
N THR A 385 -9.76 31.69 13.52
CA THR A 385 -8.32 31.92 13.66
C THR A 385 -7.66 30.85 14.53
N THR A 386 -8.22 30.55 15.70
CA THR A 386 -7.79 29.43 16.55
C THR A 386 -7.79 28.10 15.79
N ALA A 387 -8.86 27.82 15.04
CA ALA A 387 -8.96 26.61 14.22
C ALA A 387 -7.92 26.55 13.09
N LYS A 388 -7.45 27.69 12.55
CA LYS A 388 -6.33 27.71 11.58
C LYS A 388 -5.00 27.36 12.24
N VAL A 389 -4.76 27.84 13.47
CA VAL A 389 -3.55 27.56 14.26
C VAL A 389 -3.54 26.11 14.78
N LEU A 390 -4.71 25.57 15.12
CA LEU A 390 -4.84 24.20 15.64
C LEU A 390 -4.59 23.12 14.59
N ARG A 391 -4.87 23.38 13.30
CA ARG A 391 -4.62 22.46 12.17
C ARG A 391 -3.21 21.84 12.16
N PRO A 392 -2.11 22.63 12.08
CA PRO A 392 -0.75 22.08 12.06
C PRO A 392 -0.38 21.38 13.38
N PHE A 393 -0.94 21.80 14.52
CA PHE A 393 -0.71 21.14 15.81
C PHE A 393 -1.33 19.74 15.87
N VAL A 394 -2.60 19.61 15.46
CA VAL A 394 -3.29 18.30 15.38
C VAL A 394 -2.59 17.37 14.39
N LEU A 395 -2.18 17.89 13.23
CA LEU A 395 -1.37 17.12 12.28
C LEU A 395 -0.05 16.68 12.93
N GLY A 396 0.70 17.60 13.54
CA GLY A 396 1.96 17.31 14.22
C GLY A 396 1.85 16.19 15.24
N LEU A 397 0.83 16.22 16.11
CA LEU A 397 0.58 15.16 17.09
C LEU A 397 0.32 13.79 16.42
N ILE A 398 -0.48 13.75 15.35
CA ILE A 398 -0.75 12.51 14.60
C ILE A 398 0.53 11.94 13.98
N LEU A 399 1.37 12.80 13.38
CA LEU A 399 2.62 12.38 12.75
C LEU A 399 3.64 11.90 13.80
N CYS A 400 3.79 12.62 14.92
CA CYS A 400 4.65 12.21 16.03
C CYS A 400 4.23 10.86 16.63
N ALA A 401 2.94 10.67 16.93
CA ALA A 401 2.43 9.40 17.47
C ALA A 401 2.63 8.23 16.48
N SER A 402 2.39 8.47 15.19
CA SER A 402 2.53 7.44 14.16
C SER A 402 3.98 7.07 13.90
N HIS A 403 4.89 8.06 13.86
CA HIS A 403 6.32 7.82 13.71
C HIS A 403 6.91 7.13 14.96
N SER A 404 6.44 7.49 16.16
CA SER A 404 6.81 6.80 17.41
C SER A 404 6.43 5.32 17.39
N ARG A 405 5.23 4.96 16.89
CA ARG A 405 4.86 3.55 16.67
C ARG A 405 5.80 2.86 15.69
N THR A 406 6.08 3.49 14.55
CA THR A 406 7.00 2.90 13.55
C THR A 406 8.39 2.64 14.15
N PHE A 407 8.94 3.62 14.88
CA PHE A 407 10.20 3.46 15.60
C PHE A 407 10.14 2.33 16.64
N SER A 408 9.07 2.27 17.44
CA SER A 408 8.87 1.24 18.45
C SER A 408 8.79 -0.17 17.85
N LEU A 409 8.14 -0.33 16.69
CA LEU A 409 8.01 -1.63 16.03
C LEU A 409 9.32 -2.07 15.37
N VAL A 410 10.01 -1.18 14.67
CA VAL A 410 11.31 -1.48 14.06
C VAL A 410 12.33 -1.88 15.12
N ASN A 411 12.44 -1.16 16.24
CA ASN A 411 13.42 -1.50 17.28
C ASN A 411 12.97 -2.68 18.16
N GLY A 412 11.67 -2.81 18.46
CA GLY A 412 11.15 -3.86 19.34
C GLY A 412 10.99 -5.23 18.69
N TYR A 413 10.75 -5.29 17.38
CA TYR A 413 10.34 -6.52 16.68
C TYR A 413 11.23 -6.90 15.47
N ALA A 414 12.40 -6.28 15.27
CA ALA A 414 13.35 -6.66 14.20
C ALA A 414 14.12 -7.96 14.48
N ALA A 415 14.03 -8.54 15.69
CA ALA A 415 14.75 -9.75 16.08
C ALA A 415 14.72 -10.89 15.03
N PRO A 416 13.59 -11.22 14.37
CA PRO A 416 13.55 -12.32 13.42
C PRO A 416 14.37 -12.11 12.14
N ILE A 417 14.74 -10.87 11.79
CA ILE A 417 15.66 -10.58 10.69
C ILE A 417 17.11 -10.50 11.21
N GLU A 418 17.32 -9.91 12.39
CA GLU A 418 18.65 -9.72 12.97
C GLU A 418 19.33 -11.04 13.37
N VAL A 419 18.58 -11.99 13.95
CA VAL A 419 19.14 -13.27 14.45
C VAL A 419 19.79 -14.10 13.35
N TYR A 420 19.25 -14.08 12.13
CA TYR A 420 19.78 -14.86 11.01
C TYR A 420 21.12 -14.33 10.48
N LYS A 421 21.50 -13.08 10.80
CA LYS A 421 22.82 -12.53 10.46
C LYS A 421 23.96 -13.23 11.20
N ILE A 422 23.67 -13.88 12.34
CA ILE A 422 24.64 -14.68 13.10
C ILE A 422 25.13 -15.86 12.24
N LEU A 423 24.26 -16.43 11.39
CA LEU A 423 24.62 -17.53 10.48
C LEU A 423 25.71 -17.12 9.46
N GLN A 424 25.87 -15.83 9.15
CA GLN A 424 26.93 -15.38 8.23
C GLN A 424 28.35 -15.50 8.82
N HIS A 425 28.47 -15.66 10.14
CA HIS A 425 29.74 -15.59 10.89
C HIS A 425 29.95 -16.83 11.79
N HIS A 426 29.23 -17.93 11.55
CA HIS A 426 29.26 -19.10 12.44
C HIS A 426 30.25 -20.16 11.93
N ASP A 427 31.53 -20.01 12.30
CA ASP A 427 32.64 -20.82 11.80
C ASP A 427 32.48 -22.35 12.01
N ASP A 428 31.77 -22.78 13.05
CA ASP A 428 31.52 -24.21 13.32
C ASP A 428 30.52 -24.89 12.36
N ALA A 429 29.82 -24.13 11.51
CA ALA A 429 28.75 -24.65 10.65
C ALA A 429 29.29 -25.09 9.28
N GLY A 430 29.46 -26.39 9.09
CA GLY A 430 30.03 -26.96 7.87
C GLY A 430 29.12 -26.87 6.62
N PRO A 431 29.69 -26.96 5.39
CA PRO A 431 28.90 -27.04 4.16
C PRO A 431 27.95 -28.25 4.18
N GLY A 432 26.66 -28.00 3.96
CA GLY A 432 25.59 -28.99 4.09
C GLY A 432 24.88 -28.98 5.44
N SER A 433 25.19 -28.04 6.35
CA SER A 433 24.45 -27.87 7.61
C SER A 433 22.96 -27.66 7.38
N VAL A 434 22.14 -28.10 8.33
CA VAL A 434 20.68 -27.94 8.32
C VAL A 434 20.27 -26.93 9.39
N VAL A 435 19.48 -25.93 9.01
CA VAL A 435 18.86 -24.98 9.95
C VAL A 435 17.47 -25.49 10.33
N CYS A 436 17.31 -25.87 11.59
CA CYS A 436 16.07 -26.37 12.15
C CYS A 436 15.32 -25.27 12.90
N VAL A 437 14.07 -25.05 12.51
CA VAL A 437 13.18 -23.98 12.98
C VAL A 437 12.07 -24.58 13.85
N GLY A 438 11.88 -24.05 15.06
CA GLY A 438 10.79 -24.41 15.96
C GLY A 438 9.53 -23.55 15.81
N SER A 439 8.88 -23.26 16.94
CA SER A 439 7.56 -22.62 17.05
C SER A 439 7.41 -21.25 16.39
N GLU A 440 8.51 -20.50 16.24
CA GLU A 440 8.54 -19.19 15.57
C GLU A 440 8.69 -19.29 14.04
N TRP A 441 8.30 -20.42 13.42
CA TRP A 441 8.32 -20.63 11.96
C TRP A 441 7.62 -19.51 11.19
N HIS A 442 6.53 -18.97 11.76
CA HIS A 442 5.75 -17.87 11.18
C HIS A 442 6.50 -16.52 11.18
N ARG A 443 7.64 -16.44 11.88
CA ARG A 443 8.58 -15.29 11.86
C ARG A 443 9.86 -15.57 11.06
N TYR A 444 9.98 -16.72 10.39
CA TYR A 444 11.08 -17.01 9.46
C TYR A 444 11.22 -15.89 8.42
N PRO A 445 12.37 -15.21 8.27
CA PRO A 445 12.43 -13.99 7.48
C PRO A 445 12.45 -14.25 5.97
N SER A 446 13.20 -15.26 5.52
CA SER A 446 13.22 -15.89 4.18
C SER A 446 14.56 -16.58 3.94
N SER A 447 14.59 -17.55 3.02
CA SER A 447 15.76 -18.20 2.45
C SER A 447 16.78 -17.23 1.82
N PHE A 448 16.39 -15.99 1.51
CA PHE A 448 17.33 -14.91 1.14
C PHE A 448 18.35 -14.59 2.26
N PHE A 449 18.00 -14.81 3.53
CA PHE A 449 18.86 -14.58 4.71
C PHE A 449 19.68 -15.81 5.11
N ILE A 450 19.47 -16.96 4.45
CA ILE A 450 20.17 -18.20 4.74
C ILE A 450 21.47 -18.28 3.93
N PRO A 451 22.65 -18.47 4.54
CA PRO A 451 23.92 -18.59 3.83
C PRO A 451 23.97 -19.77 2.85
N ASN A 452 24.78 -19.65 1.79
CA ASN A 452 24.90 -20.68 0.75
C ASN A 452 25.55 -22.00 1.23
N TYR A 453 26.21 -22.02 2.39
CA TYR A 453 26.75 -23.25 2.98
C TYR A 453 25.67 -24.10 3.66
N VAL A 454 24.53 -23.52 4.03
CA VAL A 454 23.38 -24.24 4.61
C VAL A 454 22.69 -25.01 3.49
N GLY A 455 22.60 -26.34 3.64
CA GLY A 455 22.01 -27.23 2.63
C GLY A 455 20.48 -27.21 2.65
N GLU A 456 19.88 -27.23 3.84
CA GLU A 456 18.42 -27.26 4.02
C GLU A 456 17.95 -26.39 5.19
N VAL A 457 16.72 -25.89 5.10
CA VAL A 457 15.95 -25.34 6.23
C VAL A 457 14.78 -26.28 6.49
N ARG A 458 14.53 -26.62 7.76
CA ARG A 458 13.58 -27.66 8.17
C ARG A 458 12.79 -27.26 9.41
N TRP A 459 11.59 -27.80 9.56
CA TRP A 459 10.73 -27.58 10.73
C TRP A 459 10.92 -28.69 11.76
N LEU A 460 10.89 -28.32 13.04
CA LEU A 460 10.86 -29.25 14.17
C LEU A 460 9.42 -29.49 14.63
N ASP A 461 9.12 -30.71 15.09
CA ASP A 461 7.83 -30.96 15.74
C ASP A 461 7.82 -30.33 17.13
N ASP A 462 7.15 -29.19 17.24
CA ASP A 462 6.90 -28.42 18.45
C ASP A 462 5.48 -28.63 19.01
N GLY A 463 4.68 -29.48 18.35
CA GLY A 463 3.26 -29.65 18.61
C GLY A 463 2.31 -28.89 17.66
N PHE A 464 2.80 -28.11 16.69
CA PHE A 464 1.94 -27.48 15.68
C PHE A 464 1.27 -28.54 14.78
N ARG A 465 -0.04 -28.41 14.54
CA ARG A 465 -0.83 -29.39 13.76
C ARG A 465 -1.57 -28.79 12.55
N GLY A 466 -1.28 -27.54 12.22
CA GLY A 466 -1.62 -26.97 10.91
C GLY A 466 -0.67 -27.45 9.81
N LEU A 467 -1.01 -27.17 8.56
CA LEU A 467 -0.18 -27.46 7.40
C LEU A 467 0.94 -26.42 7.26
N LEU A 468 2.19 -26.86 7.41
CA LEU A 468 3.34 -25.97 7.22
C LEU A 468 3.71 -25.82 5.72
N PRO A 469 4.39 -24.73 5.33
CA PRO A 469 5.05 -24.64 4.01
C PRO A 469 6.09 -25.75 3.86
N LEU A 470 6.20 -26.40 2.70
CA LEU A 470 7.25 -27.41 2.44
C LEU A 470 8.19 -26.95 1.32
N PRO A 471 9.45 -27.40 1.28
CA PRO A 471 10.38 -27.05 0.20
C PRO A 471 9.82 -27.41 -1.19
N PHE A 472 10.05 -26.54 -2.18
CA PHE A 472 9.81 -26.88 -3.58
C PHE A 472 10.70 -28.06 -3.98
N ASN A 473 10.10 -29.15 -4.49
CA ASN A 473 10.85 -30.32 -4.92
C ASN A 473 10.97 -30.39 -6.44
N SER A 474 12.17 -30.12 -6.95
CA SER A 474 12.48 -30.18 -8.38
C SER A 474 12.32 -31.58 -8.99
N THR A 475 12.50 -32.66 -8.21
CA THR A 475 12.34 -34.04 -8.74
C THR A 475 10.87 -34.43 -8.93
N LEU A 476 9.95 -33.76 -8.22
CA LEU A 476 8.50 -33.89 -8.41
C LEU A 476 7.93 -32.92 -9.47
N GLY A 477 8.80 -32.17 -10.16
CA GLY A 477 8.42 -31.19 -11.18
C GLY A 477 8.40 -29.73 -10.72
N GLY A 478 8.81 -29.43 -9.47
CA GLY A 478 8.91 -28.06 -8.98
C GLY A 478 7.56 -27.34 -9.01
N THR A 479 7.45 -26.26 -9.79
CA THR A 479 6.23 -25.43 -9.87
C THR A 479 5.01 -26.13 -10.47
N SER A 480 5.22 -27.24 -11.21
CA SER A 480 4.13 -28.03 -11.78
C SER A 480 3.73 -29.23 -10.92
N ALA A 481 4.39 -29.44 -9.78
CA ALA A 481 4.08 -30.54 -8.89
C ALA A 481 2.68 -30.37 -8.27
N ALA A 482 1.98 -31.51 -8.08
CA ALA A 482 0.84 -31.63 -7.18
C ALA A 482 1.18 -32.65 -6.08
N PRO A 483 1.95 -32.26 -5.05
CA PRO A 483 2.35 -33.19 -3.99
C PRO A 483 1.15 -33.59 -3.12
N SER A 484 0.96 -34.90 -2.94
CA SER A 484 -0.16 -35.48 -2.17
C SER A 484 -0.16 -35.16 -0.66
N TYR A 485 0.89 -34.50 -0.16
CA TYR A 485 0.97 -34.03 1.22
C TYR A 485 0.33 -32.66 1.45
N PHE A 486 -0.05 -31.93 0.39
CA PHE A 486 -0.81 -30.68 0.52
C PHE A 486 -2.32 -30.93 0.50
N ASN A 487 -3.06 -30.12 1.25
CA ASN A 487 -4.53 -30.16 1.32
C ASN A 487 -5.08 -28.74 1.55
N ASN A 488 -6.36 -28.54 1.25
CA ASN A 488 -7.06 -27.27 1.43
C ASN A 488 -7.73 -27.11 2.81
N GLU A 489 -7.54 -28.08 3.72
CA GLU A 489 -8.20 -28.19 5.03
C GLU A 489 -7.28 -27.76 6.20
N ASN A 490 -6.08 -27.22 5.90
CA ASN A 490 -5.05 -26.86 6.87
C ASN A 490 -4.62 -28.01 7.82
N LYS A 491 -4.66 -29.27 7.35
CA LYS A 491 -4.23 -30.44 8.13
C LYS A 491 -2.73 -30.66 7.97
N ALA A 492 -1.99 -30.84 9.08
CA ALA A 492 -0.57 -31.18 9.06
C ALA A 492 -0.24 -32.38 8.16
N SER A 493 0.95 -32.34 7.57
CA SER A 493 1.53 -33.48 6.86
C SER A 493 2.57 -34.21 7.71
N ASP A 494 2.58 -35.54 7.65
CA ASP A 494 3.63 -36.39 8.25
C ASP A 494 5.04 -36.08 7.70
N GLN A 495 5.15 -35.39 6.55
CA GLN A 495 6.42 -35.04 5.90
C GLN A 495 6.95 -33.65 6.27
N GLN A 496 6.20 -32.85 7.03
CA GLN A 496 6.58 -31.45 7.30
C GLN A 496 7.66 -31.31 8.37
N PHE A 497 7.82 -32.28 9.26
CA PHE A 497 8.79 -32.24 10.35
C PHE A 497 10.01 -33.13 10.10
N VAL A 498 11.16 -32.73 10.65
CA VAL A 498 12.36 -33.57 10.71
C VAL A 498 12.50 -34.22 12.08
N ILE A 499 12.71 -35.54 12.07
CA ILE A 499 13.04 -36.32 13.26
C ILE A 499 14.57 -36.24 13.44
N LEU A 500 15.03 -35.50 14.45
CA LEU A 500 16.45 -35.41 14.78
C LEU A 500 16.92 -36.66 15.54
N PRO A 501 17.97 -37.37 15.10
CA PRO A 501 18.66 -38.34 15.94
C PRO A 501 19.47 -37.61 17.03
N LEU A 502 19.27 -38.01 18.28
CA LEU A 502 20.11 -37.58 19.39
C LEU A 502 21.46 -38.30 19.34
N PRO A 503 22.63 -37.64 19.48
CA PRO A 503 22.84 -36.22 19.78
C PRO A 503 23.60 -35.49 18.65
N ALA A 504 22.91 -35.02 17.61
CA ALA A 504 23.47 -33.94 16.79
C ALA A 504 23.68 -32.68 17.67
N GLY A 505 24.73 -31.89 17.40
CA GLY A 505 25.13 -30.73 18.22
C GLY A 505 24.10 -29.60 18.23
N LEU A 506 23.13 -29.68 19.13
CA LEU A 506 22.02 -28.72 19.29
C LEU A 506 22.51 -27.40 19.92
N ILE A 507 22.84 -26.41 19.09
CA ILE A 507 23.10 -25.03 19.54
C ILE A 507 21.78 -24.24 19.57
N GLU A 508 21.19 -24.03 20.75
CA GLU A 508 20.07 -23.08 20.92
C GLU A 508 20.59 -21.63 20.93
N ILE A 509 20.21 -20.83 19.93
CA ILE A 509 20.51 -19.38 19.92
C ILE A 509 19.42 -18.61 20.68
N TYR A 510 19.68 -18.29 21.95
CA TYR A 510 18.82 -17.44 22.76
C TYR A 510 19.03 -15.95 22.45
N THR A 511 17.99 -15.26 21.98
CA THR A 511 18.05 -13.80 21.77
C THR A 511 16.98 -13.10 22.59
N ALA A 512 17.38 -12.45 23.69
CA ALA A 512 16.48 -11.63 24.51
C ALA A 512 16.71 -10.14 24.19
N LEU A 513 15.84 -9.57 23.35
CA LEU A 513 15.84 -8.14 23.06
C LEU A 513 15.11 -7.38 24.17
N CYS A 514 15.85 -7.00 25.22
CA CYS A 514 15.32 -6.25 26.36
C CYS A 514 15.46 -4.74 26.08
N LEU A 515 14.34 -4.05 25.87
CA LEU A 515 14.31 -2.63 25.51
C LEU A 515 13.55 -1.79 26.55
N CYS A 516 14.29 -1.29 27.54
CA CYS A 516 13.80 -0.23 28.42
C CYS A 516 14.00 1.15 27.77
N ILE A 517 12.91 1.88 27.52
CA ILE A 517 12.95 3.32 27.17
C ILE A 517 12.01 4.10 28.10
N LEU A 518 12.53 5.15 28.74
CA LEU A 518 11.74 6.07 29.57
C LEU A 518 10.88 7.00 28.72
N HIS A 519 9.54 6.94 28.84
CA HIS A 519 8.68 8.11 28.66
C HIS A 519 7.33 7.95 29.41
N PRO A 520 6.82 8.98 30.13
CA PRO A 520 5.98 8.75 31.32
C PRO A 520 4.45 8.60 31.08
N LEU A 521 3.99 8.19 29.89
CA LEU A 521 2.56 8.26 29.53
C LEU A 521 1.91 7.01 28.91
N PHE A 522 2.65 5.95 28.62
CA PHE A 522 2.07 4.68 28.17
C PHE A 522 2.79 3.49 28.82
N LEU A 523 2.00 2.58 29.40
CA LEU A 523 2.47 1.28 29.91
C LEU A 523 2.87 0.40 28.72
N PHE A 524 4.08 -0.17 28.76
CA PHE A 524 4.56 -1.14 27.79
C PHE A 524 4.73 -2.52 28.46
N PHE A 525 4.26 -3.57 27.77
CA PHE A 525 4.64 -4.95 28.08
C PHE A 525 6.06 -5.20 27.53
N CYS A 526 6.88 -5.89 28.32
CA CYS A 526 8.17 -6.41 27.86
C CYS A 526 7.94 -7.81 27.29
N GLU A 527 7.92 -7.95 25.97
CA GLU A 527 7.73 -9.23 25.29
C GLU A 527 9.09 -9.85 24.92
N VAL A 528 9.50 -10.88 25.65
CA VAL A 528 10.73 -11.63 25.32
C VAL A 528 10.40 -12.64 24.23
N THR A 529 10.66 -12.30 22.96
CA THR A 529 10.49 -13.24 21.85
C THR A 529 11.60 -14.30 21.88
N LYS A 530 11.34 -15.48 22.44
CA LYS A 530 12.28 -16.62 22.39
C LYS A 530 12.27 -17.25 21.00
N LEU A 531 13.12 -16.77 20.09
CA LEU A 531 13.47 -17.51 18.88
C LEU A 531 14.25 -18.77 19.29
N THR A 532 13.70 -19.96 19.01
CA THR A 532 14.38 -21.24 19.25
C THR A 532 14.72 -21.90 17.91
N PHE A 533 16.01 -21.95 17.61
CA PHE A 533 16.56 -22.49 16.36
C PHE A 533 17.77 -23.34 16.68
N TYR A 534 17.99 -24.37 15.87
CA TYR A 534 19.08 -25.31 16.05
C TYR A 534 19.81 -25.50 14.73
N ILE A 535 21.14 -25.57 14.77
CA ILE A 535 21.97 -25.88 13.61
C ILE A 535 22.44 -27.33 13.76
N ALA A 536 22.10 -28.20 12.81
CA ALA A 536 22.67 -29.54 12.74
C ALA A 536 23.89 -29.54 11.80
N ALA A 537 24.97 -30.20 12.22
CA ALA A 537 26.13 -30.43 11.38
C ALA A 537 25.81 -31.46 10.26
N PRO A 538 26.49 -31.39 9.11
CA PRO A 538 26.31 -32.40 8.07
C PRO A 538 26.92 -33.74 8.53
N GLY A 539 26.12 -34.81 8.56
CA GLY A 539 26.58 -36.17 8.85
C GLY A 539 26.40 -36.68 10.30
N CYS A 540 25.36 -36.22 11.00
CA CYS A 540 24.83 -36.89 12.21
C CYS A 540 23.57 -37.70 11.90
#